data_AF-A0A432QK07-F1
#
_entry.id   AF-A0A432QK07-F1
#
_cell.length_a   1.000
_cell.length_b   1.000
_cell.length_c   1.000
_cell.angle_alpha   90.00
_cell.angle_beta   90.00
_cell.angle_gamma   90.00
#
_symmetry.space_group_name_H-M   'P 1'
#
loop_
_entity.id
_entity.type
_entity.pdbx_description
1 polymer ?
#
loop_
_entity_poly.entity_id
_entity_poly.type
_entity_poly.pdbx_seq_one_letter_code
_entity_poly.pdbx_strand_id
1 'polypeptide(L)'
;MKKELQYTYSLDEQNPCQDTLTGLFNHDFFQLSLDREIERSRRYGAPFVLALLDVDNFTAYNDKYGKLAGNILLKGIASFISPNRGLRQSDLSARIASDRFAILLVEITLPVAQKVIQRIHREITETLGPNFSLSISLVSFPGNAATKETLFFLSEELLAKAKASATKNVLWNDDSEPTSGTLPSGRILVVDDEPASTQLLSSMLSSKGYHVHQANSGQDALQCVVREDIDLILLDVLMPDMDGYELCELLKRTESTRRIPIVLVTALDSVEAKIKGIKVGADDFLTKPPVRDQLLARVSSLVRIKKSNSNLTSIENVLISLANIIETKDSNTEGHIRRVASMALEIGKRFGMHKDELESLKLGGILHDIGKVGVPQKILNKTARLSNIEWNEMKKHVLTGYQICLPLQQNLGSALEIIRHHHEKLDGSGYPDGLNGEQISLPVRIMAVVDMYDALTTNRPYRPAITPEESLSIVEKDAQAGLLDQEVVKHLKYFLDKQHKIFRATPEQNG
;
A
#
# COMPACT_ATOMS: atom_id res chain seq x y z
N MET A 1 -44.10 19.96 34.64
CA MET A 1 -43.12 20.51 35.59
C MET A 1 -42.11 19.42 35.94
N LYS A 2 -41.04 19.35 35.16
CA LYS A 2 -39.86 18.53 35.44
C LYS A 2 -39.09 19.20 36.58
N LYS A 3 -38.82 18.49 37.68
CA LYS A 3 -37.82 18.93 38.67
C LYS A 3 -36.52 18.21 38.40
N GLU A 4 -35.56 19.02 38.02
CA GLU A 4 -34.12 18.78 37.92
C GLU A 4 -33.58 17.99 39.09
N LEU A 5 -32.93 16.87 38.78
CA LEU A 5 -31.86 16.32 39.58
C LEU A 5 -30.57 16.60 38.80
N GLN A 6 -29.87 17.64 39.26
CA GLN A 6 -28.46 17.89 38.96
C GLN A 6 -27.67 16.64 39.32
N TYR A 7 -27.27 15.87 38.30
CA TYR A 7 -26.09 15.02 38.41
C TYR A 7 -24.97 15.76 37.71
N THR A 8 -24.09 16.32 38.53
CA THR A 8 -22.83 16.93 38.17
C THR A 8 -21.97 15.88 37.45
N TYR A 9 -22.00 15.86 36.11
CA TYR A 9 -20.95 15.23 35.34
C TYR A 9 -19.69 16.08 35.49
N SER A 10 -18.78 15.62 36.34
CA SER A 10 -17.41 16.12 36.38
C SER A 10 -16.76 15.91 35.01
N LEU A 11 -16.37 17.02 34.40
CA LEU A 11 -15.55 17.14 33.20
C LEU A 11 -14.23 16.36 33.36
N ASP A 12 -14.09 15.20 32.70
CA ASP A 12 -12.79 14.60 32.35
C ASP A 12 -12.92 13.37 31.41
N GLU A 13 -13.96 13.31 30.57
CA GLU A 13 -13.96 12.38 29.43
C GLU A 13 -13.13 13.00 28.29
N GLN A 14 -11.83 12.70 28.27
CA GLN A 14 -10.94 13.06 27.18
C GLN A 14 -11.47 12.44 25.87
N ASN A 15 -11.84 13.29 24.91
CA ASN A 15 -12.23 12.82 23.58
C ASN A 15 -11.01 12.14 22.93
N PRO A 16 -11.07 10.83 22.62
CA PRO A 16 -9.91 10.06 22.15
C PRO A 16 -9.35 10.56 20.81
N CYS A 17 -10.07 11.45 20.12
CA CYS A 17 -9.66 12.04 18.85
C CYS A 17 -8.99 13.41 18.99
N GLN A 18 -8.85 13.97 20.20
CA GLN A 18 -8.32 15.32 20.43
C GLN A 18 -6.94 15.34 21.09
N ASP A 19 -6.16 16.38 20.77
CA ASP A 19 -4.91 16.73 21.44
C ASP A 19 -5.20 17.42 22.78
N THR A 20 -4.59 16.92 23.85
CA THR A 20 -4.88 17.35 25.23
C THR A 20 -4.44 18.78 25.54
N LEU A 21 -3.47 19.33 24.80
CA LEU A 21 -2.98 20.69 25.03
C LEU A 21 -3.85 21.73 24.32
N THR A 22 -4.20 21.47 23.07
CA THR A 22 -4.77 22.48 22.16
C THR A 22 -6.27 22.30 21.91
N GLY A 23 -6.82 21.12 22.18
CA GLY A 23 -8.23 20.78 21.90
C GLY A 23 -8.54 20.56 20.42
N LEU A 24 -7.54 20.68 19.53
CA LEU A 24 -7.65 20.29 18.12
C LEU A 24 -7.68 18.76 17.98
N PHE A 25 -7.92 18.26 16.76
CA PHE A 25 -7.76 16.83 16.52
C PHE A 25 -6.30 16.38 16.69
N ASN A 26 -6.10 15.13 17.10
CA ASN A 26 -4.78 14.53 17.22
C ASN A 26 -4.28 13.97 15.88
N HIS A 27 -3.03 13.49 15.89
CA HIS A 27 -2.36 12.92 14.72
C HIS A 27 -3.16 11.78 14.07
N ASP A 28 -3.64 10.82 14.87
CA ASP A 28 -4.31 9.62 14.36
C ASP A 28 -5.63 9.97 13.66
N PHE A 29 -6.41 10.86 14.27
CA PHE A 29 -7.66 11.32 13.66
C PHE A 29 -7.42 12.14 12.38
N PHE A 30 -6.36 12.94 12.34
CA PHE A 30 -5.94 13.64 11.14
C PHE A 30 -5.59 12.67 10.01
N GLN A 31 -4.79 11.63 10.28
CA GLN A 31 -4.43 10.61 9.28
C GLN A 31 -5.66 9.93 8.69
N LEU A 32 -6.59 9.49 9.55
CA LEU A 32 -7.84 8.88 9.12
C LEU A 32 -8.70 9.81 8.25
N SER A 33 -8.76 11.09 8.62
CA SER A 33 -9.56 12.08 7.89
C SER A 33 -8.94 12.43 6.54
N LEU A 34 -7.63 12.55 6.48
CA LEU A 34 -6.89 12.78 5.24
C LEU A 34 -7.06 11.60 4.27
N ASP A 35 -6.97 10.36 4.74
CA ASP A 35 -7.19 9.17 3.91
C ASP A 35 -8.58 9.15 3.29
N ARG A 36 -9.61 9.49 4.08
CA ARG A 36 -10.98 9.61 3.59
C ARG A 36 -11.13 10.71 2.54
N GLU A 37 -10.48 11.85 2.73
CA GLU A 37 -10.59 12.98 1.81
C GLU A 37 -9.87 12.71 0.49
N ILE A 38 -8.72 12.02 0.52
CA ILE A 38 -8.02 11.52 -0.68
C ILE A 38 -8.94 10.62 -1.51
N GLU A 39 -9.60 9.66 -0.88
CA GLU A 39 -10.51 8.74 -1.56
C GLU A 39 -11.77 9.45 -2.08
N ARG A 40 -12.34 10.37 -1.30
CA ARG A 40 -13.46 11.22 -1.72
C ARG A 40 -13.08 12.05 -2.95
N SER A 41 -11.94 12.73 -2.91
CA SER A 41 -11.45 13.58 -3.98
C SER A 41 -11.18 12.80 -5.27
N ARG A 42 -10.59 11.59 -5.16
CA ARG A 42 -10.41 10.67 -6.30
C ARG A 42 -11.74 10.25 -6.93
N ARG A 43 -12.76 9.99 -6.10
CA ARG A 43 -14.06 9.51 -6.57
C ARG A 43 -14.89 10.59 -7.25
N TYR A 44 -14.89 11.80 -6.69
CA TYR A 44 -15.80 12.87 -7.13
C TYR A 44 -15.10 14.02 -7.87
N GLY A 45 -13.77 14.02 -7.92
CA GLY A 45 -12.98 15.08 -8.56
C GLY A 45 -12.94 16.40 -7.79
N ALA A 46 -13.54 16.47 -6.60
CA ALA A 46 -13.53 17.67 -5.77
C ALA A 46 -12.14 17.89 -5.17
N PRO A 47 -11.48 19.06 -5.39
CA PRO A 47 -10.14 19.29 -4.87
C PRO A 47 -10.17 19.65 -3.38
N PHE A 48 -9.08 19.33 -2.68
CA PHE A 48 -8.79 19.80 -1.34
C PHE A 48 -7.35 20.33 -1.26
N VAL A 49 -7.04 21.05 -0.18
CA VAL A 49 -5.69 21.56 0.09
C VAL A 49 -5.26 21.15 1.49
N LEU A 50 -4.09 20.53 1.58
CA LEU A 50 -3.40 20.31 2.84
C LEU A 50 -2.49 21.51 3.12
N ALA A 51 -2.62 22.09 4.31
CA ALA A 51 -1.67 23.05 4.83
C ALA A 51 -0.95 22.49 6.06
N LEU A 52 0.38 22.45 6.04
CA LEU A 52 1.19 22.12 7.21
C LEU A 52 1.78 23.38 7.81
N LEU A 53 1.69 23.52 9.12
CA LEU A 53 2.15 24.69 9.87
C LEU A 53 3.18 24.22 10.91
N ASP A 54 4.25 24.97 11.05
CA ASP A 54 5.32 24.66 12.01
C ASP A 54 5.86 25.95 12.65
N VAL A 55 6.00 25.91 13.97
CA VAL A 55 6.56 27.01 14.76
C VAL A 55 8.08 26.95 14.67
N ASP A 56 8.67 27.90 13.96
CA ASP A 56 10.10 27.85 13.66
C ASP A 56 10.92 28.00 14.95
N ASN A 57 11.95 27.16 15.10
CA ASN A 57 12.86 27.17 16.25
C ASN A 57 12.14 27.10 17.61
N PHE A 58 11.04 26.34 17.71
CA PHE A 58 10.24 26.24 18.93
C PHE A 58 11.03 25.83 20.19
N THR A 59 12.06 24.98 20.03
CA THR A 59 12.98 24.64 21.14
C THR A 59 13.67 25.88 21.69
N ALA A 60 14.24 26.72 20.82
CA ALA A 60 14.90 27.96 21.24
C ALA A 60 13.92 28.97 21.86
N TYR A 61 12.67 29.01 21.37
CA TYR A 61 11.61 29.79 21.99
C TYR A 61 11.33 29.32 23.43
N ASN A 62 11.21 28.01 23.65
CA ASN A 62 11.00 27.43 24.97
C ASN A 62 12.18 27.67 25.91
N ASP A 63 13.41 27.60 25.40
CA ASP A 63 14.62 27.86 26.20
C ASP A 63 14.68 29.32 26.67
N LYS A 64 14.21 30.25 25.83
CA LYS A 64 14.22 31.69 26.13
C LYS A 64 13.05 32.14 27.02
N TYR A 65 11.84 31.66 26.75
CA TYR A 65 10.60 32.15 27.38
C TYR A 65 9.94 31.13 28.34
N GLY A 66 10.44 29.90 28.38
CA GLY A 66 9.94 28.82 29.21
C GLY A 66 8.84 27.99 28.53
N LYS A 67 8.75 26.71 28.92
CA LYS A 67 7.77 25.74 28.38
C LYS A 67 6.30 26.19 28.54
N LEU A 68 5.99 26.93 29.61
CA LEU A 68 4.64 27.44 29.83
C LEU A 68 4.27 28.51 28.81
N ALA A 69 5.22 29.39 28.44
CA ALA A 69 5.03 30.35 27.35
C ALA A 69 4.86 29.64 26.00
N GLY A 70 5.64 28.58 25.73
CA GLY A 70 5.46 27.75 24.54
C GLY A 70 4.08 27.11 24.46
N ASN A 71 3.56 26.58 25.58
CA ASN A 71 2.20 26.04 25.64
C ASN A 71 1.13 27.11 25.37
N ILE A 72 1.32 28.33 25.86
CA ILE A 72 0.43 29.48 25.57
C ILE A 72 0.48 29.81 24.08
N LEU A 73 1.66 29.83 23.47
CA LEU A 73 1.84 30.07 22.03
C LEU A 73 1.09 29.04 21.19
N LEU A 74 1.26 27.74 21.49
CA LEU A 74 0.58 26.65 20.78
C LEU A 74 -0.94 26.72 20.92
N LYS A 75 -1.47 27.03 22.11
CA LYS A 75 -2.90 27.27 22.34
C LYS A 75 -3.41 28.49 21.58
N GLY A 76 -2.60 29.55 21.53
CA GLY A 76 -2.88 30.76 20.75
C GLY A 76 -3.08 30.42 19.27
N ILE A 77 -2.10 29.74 18.66
CA ILE A 77 -2.17 29.28 17.26
C ILE A 77 -3.42 28.41 17.04
N ALA A 78 -3.65 27.42 17.91
CA ALA A 78 -4.79 26.53 17.82
C ALA A 78 -6.13 27.27 17.80
N SER A 79 -6.28 28.35 18.57
CA SER A 79 -7.50 29.16 18.61
C SER A 79 -7.83 29.84 17.27
N PHE A 80 -6.82 30.18 16.47
CA PHE A 80 -7.01 30.80 15.15
C PHE A 80 -7.35 29.79 14.08
N ILE A 81 -6.86 28.55 14.21
CA ILE A 81 -7.13 27.47 13.24
C ILE A 81 -8.28 26.57 13.68
N SER A 82 -9.05 26.97 14.69
CA SER A 82 -10.24 26.23 15.13
C SER A 82 -11.46 26.53 14.23
N PRO A 83 -12.40 25.58 14.05
CA PRO A 83 -13.61 25.75 13.24
C PRO A 83 -14.52 26.91 13.66
N ASN A 84 -14.40 27.38 14.91
CA ASN A 84 -15.22 28.46 15.45
C ASN A 84 -14.68 29.86 15.19
N ARG A 85 -13.55 30.00 14.48
CA ARG A 85 -12.90 31.30 14.23
C ARG A 85 -12.34 31.45 12.83
N GLY A 86 -11.37 30.62 12.45
CA GLY A 86 -10.62 30.81 11.20
C GLY A 86 -11.05 29.93 10.04
N LEU A 87 -11.63 28.76 10.34
CA LEU A 87 -11.94 27.70 9.37
C LEU A 87 -13.45 27.42 9.29
N ARG A 88 -13.91 26.77 8.22
CA ARG A 88 -15.31 26.30 8.09
C ARG A 88 -15.52 25.08 8.98
N GLN A 89 -16.77 24.78 9.33
CA GLN A 89 -17.10 23.54 10.05
C GLN A 89 -16.74 22.27 9.26
N SER A 90 -16.69 22.35 7.93
CA SER A 90 -16.29 21.25 7.05
C SER A 90 -14.77 21.04 6.97
N ASP A 91 -13.99 22.07 7.31
CA ASP A 91 -12.53 22.00 7.30
C ASP A 91 -12.03 21.39 8.62
N LEU A 92 -10.90 20.71 8.57
CA LEU A 92 -10.33 20.03 9.72
C LEU A 92 -9.00 20.67 10.12
N SER A 93 -8.76 20.81 11.41
CA SER A 93 -7.46 21.21 11.95
C SER A 93 -6.99 20.28 13.07
N ALA A 94 -5.70 19.99 13.08
CA ALA A 94 -5.09 19.03 13.98
C ALA A 94 -3.71 19.49 14.45
N ARG A 95 -3.32 19.05 15.64
CA ARG A 95 -1.93 19.09 16.08
C ARG A 95 -1.30 17.73 15.83
N ILE A 96 -0.30 17.70 14.95
CA ILE A 96 0.29 16.45 14.45
C ILE A 96 1.65 16.13 15.08
N ALA A 97 2.28 17.10 15.75
CA ALA A 97 3.52 16.93 16.51
C ALA A 97 3.62 17.98 17.64
N SER A 98 4.78 18.05 18.31
CA SER A 98 5.05 18.99 19.41
C SER A 98 4.83 20.46 19.04
N ASP A 99 5.18 20.85 17.83
CA ASP A 99 5.25 22.21 17.32
C ASP A 99 4.60 22.34 15.92
N ARG A 100 3.94 21.27 15.46
CA ARG A 100 3.34 21.19 14.12
C ARG A 100 1.84 21.01 14.16
N PHE A 101 1.19 21.70 13.23
CA PHE A 101 -0.24 21.62 12.97
C PHE A 101 -0.50 21.26 11.51
N ALA A 102 -1.67 20.70 11.25
CA ALA A 102 -2.17 20.44 9.92
C ALA A 102 -3.58 21.02 9.78
N ILE A 103 -3.88 21.58 8.61
CA ILE A 103 -5.21 22.01 8.22
C ILE A 103 -5.58 21.32 6.91
N LEU A 104 -6.72 20.64 6.89
CA LEU A 104 -7.32 20.04 5.72
C LEU A 104 -8.49 20.90 5.28
N LEU A 105 -8.29 21.69 4.22
CA LEU A 105 -9.31 22.53 3.61
C LEU A 105 -10.00 21.72 2.52
N VAL A 106 -11.27 21.37 2.71
CA VAL A 106 -12.01 20.48 1.80
C VAL A 106 -12.78 21.28 0.75
N GLU A 107 -12.99 20.68 -0.42
CA GLU A 107 -13.73 21.27 -1.56
C GLU A 107 -13.27 22.69 -1.91
N ILE A 108 -11.96 22.88 -2.00
CA ILE A 108 -11.31 24.17 -2.23
C ILE A 108 -10.13 24.03 -3.18
N THR A 109 -9.97 25.03 -4.04
CA THR A 109 -8.83 25.11 -4.96
C THR A 109 -7.64 25.80 -4.29
N LEU A 110 -6.43 25.50 -4.77
CA LEU A 110 -5.19 26.10 -4.24
C LEU A 110 -5.23 27.63 -4.19
N PRO A 111 -5.67 28.37 -5.23
CA PRO A 111 -5.70 29.84 -5.18
C PRO A 111 -6.63 30.42 -4.12
N VAL A 112 -7.72 29.72 -3.80
CA VAL A 112 -8.66 30.15 -2.75
C VAL A 112 -8.10 29.81 -1.37
N ALA A 113 -7.53 28.61 -1.21
CA ALA A 113 -6.88 28.18 0.02
C ALA A 113 -5.72 29.10 0.42
N GLN A 114 -4.91 29.56 -0.55
CA GLN A 114 -3.83 30.53 -0.32
C GLN A 114 -4.35 31.79 0.38
N LYS A 115 -5.45 32.37 -0.11
CA LYS A 115 -6.04 33.59 0.48
C LYS A 115 -6.50 33.34 1.92
N VAL A 116 -7.08 32.17 2.19
CA VAL A 116 -7.54 31.78 3.53
C VAL A 116 -6.35 31.64 4.48
N ILE A 117 -5.33 30.88 4.08
CA ILE A 117 -4.15 30.62 4.90
C ILE A 117 -3.30 31.88 5.12
N GLN A 118 -3.12 32.72 4.10
CA GLN A 118 -2.42 34.00 4.24
C GLN A 118 -3.12 34.94 5.23
N ARG A 119 -4.47 34.98 5.21
CA ARG A 119 -5.25 35.73 6.19
C ARG A 119 -5.02 35.20 7.60
N ILE A 120 -5.14 33.88 7.80
CA ILE A 120 -4.95 33.24 9.10
C ILE A 120 -3.52 33.44 9.62
N HIS A 121 -2.52 33.27 8.76
CA HIS A 121 -1.11 33.50 9.09
C HIS A 121 -0.87 34.91 9.60
N ARG A 122 -1.36 35.92 8.86
CA ARG A 122 -1.26 37.32 9.26
C ARG A 122 -1.94 37.60 10.60
N GLU A 123 -3.17 37.11 10.79
CA GLU A 123 -3.90 37.28 12.06
C GLU A 123 -3.13 36.67 13.25
N ILE A 124 -2.52 35.50 13.06
CA ILE A 124 -1.70 34.83 14.07
C ILE A 124 -0.46 35.66 14.41
N THR A 125 0.32 36.08 13.39
CA THR A 125 1.58 36.79 13.61
C THR A 125 1.37 38.19 14.19
N GLU A 126 0.30 38.88 13.79
CA GLU A 126 -0.07 40.19 14.34
C GLU A 126 -0.54 40.11 15.79
N THR A 127 -1.32 39.07 16.15
CA THR A 127 -1.92 38.98 17.48
C THR A 127 -0.96 38.39 18.53
N LEU A 128 -0.20 37.35 18.16
CA LEU A 128 0.69 36.66 19.10
C LEU A 128 2.07 37.32 19.22
N GLY A 129 2.35 38.32 18.37
CA GLY A 129 3.51 39.18 18.44
C GLY A 129 4.76 38.65 17.71
N PRO A 130 5.84 39.46 17.64
CA PRO A 130 6.98 39.19 16.75
C PRO A 130 8.01 38.20 17.32
N ASN A 131 7.76 37.61 18.49
CA ASN A 131 8.74 36.79 19.20
C ASN A 131 8.83 35.34 18.68
N PHE A 132 8.07 35.00 17.64
CA PHE A 132 8.11 33.71 16.96
C PHE A 132 7.87 33.91 15.47
N SER A 133 8.22 32.91 14.67
CA SER A 133 7.81 32.82 13.28
C SER A 133 7.07 31.50 13.05
N LEU A 134 6.17 31.53 12.08
CA LEU A 134 5.31 30.42 11.71
C LEU A 134 5.47 30.19 10.22
N SER A 135 6.01 29.03 9.86
CA SER A 135 6.14 28.60 8.47
C SER A 135 4.94 27.74 8.08
N ILE A 136 4.40 27.96 6.90
CA ILE A 136 3.26 27.21 6.37
C ILE A 136 3.54 26.75 4.94
N SER A 137 3.26 25.48 4.64
CA SER A 137 3.19 24.96 3.29
C SER A 137 1.74 24.72 2.87
N LEU A 138 1.43 24.84 1.58
CA LEU A 138 0.15 24.44 0.98
C LEU A 138 0.39 23.51 -0.21
N VAL A 139 -0.35 22.39 -0.24
CA VAL A 139 -0.31 21.42 -1.35
C VAL A 139 -1.73 20.99 -1.71
N SER A 140 -2.08 21.10 -2.98
CA SER A 140 -3.40 20.71 -3.50
C SER A 140 -3.47 19.25 -3.95
N PHE A 141 -4.67 18.68 -3.84
CA PHE A 141 -5.01 17.35 -4.31
C PHE A 141 -6.43 17.31 -4.92
N PRO A 142 -6.61 16.76 -6.14
CA PRO A 142 -5.57 16.56 -7.14
C PRO A 142 -5.01 17.92 -7.59
N GLY A 143 -3.78 17.92 -8.08
CA GLY A 143 -3.10 19.14 -8.52
C GLY A 143 -1.61 19.00 -8.33
N ASN A 144 -1.07 19.58 -7.25
CA ASN A 144 0.35 19.42 -6.89
C ASN A 144 0.68 17.97 -6.51
N ALA A 145 -0.26 17.26 -5.86
CA ALA A 145 -0.11 15.87 -5.47
C ALA A 145 -1.24 14.99 -6.03
N ALA A 146 -0.96 13.69 -6.23
CA ALA A 146 -1.98 12.70 -6.59
C ALA A 146 -1.94 11.39 -5.77
N THR A 147 -1.03 11.33 -4.78
CA THR A 147 -1.01 10.30 -3.73
C THR A 147 -0.66 10.95 -2.38
N LYS A 148 -1.01 10.28 -1.29
CA LYS A 148 -0.72 10.69 0.08
C LYS A 148 0.76 10.94 0.31
N GLU A 149 1.62 10.07 -0.23
CA GLU A 149 3.07 10.16 -0.09
C GLU A 149 3.60 11.42 -0.79
N THR A 150 3.15 11.68 -2.03
CA THR A 150 3.53 12.92 -2.74
C THR A 150 2.98 14.17 -2.05
N LEU A 151 1.79 14.07 -1.45
CA LEU A 151 1.18 15.15 -0.70
C LEU A 151 2.06 15.52 0.53
N PHE A 152 2.46 14.53 1.34
CA PHE A 152 3.33 14.76 2.49
C PHE A 152 4.73 15.18 2.09
N PHE A 153 5.33 14.50 1.10
CA PHE A 153 6.67 14.84 0.62
C PHE A 153 6.76 16.30 0.17
N LEU A 154 5.85 16.74 -0.70
CA LEU A 154 5.80 18.12 -1.16
C LEU A 154 5.49 19.10 -0.02
N SER A 155 4.62 18.70 0.92
CA SER A 155 4.27 19.55 2.05
C SER A 155 5.48 19.78 2.96
N GLU A 156 6.27 18.75 3.24
CA GLU A 156 7.51 18.85 4.03
C GLU A 156 8.61 19.61 3.27
N GLU A 157 8.77 19.38 1.97
CA GLU A 157 9.75 20.09 1.13
C GLU A 157 9.46 21.60 1.08
N LEU A 158 8.21 21.97 0.82
CA LEU A 158 7.77 23.37 0.82
C LEU A 158 7.88 24.00 2.21
N LEU A 159 7.61 23.25 3.27
CA LEU A 159 7.74 23.72 4.63
C LEU A 159 9.21 24.00 4.97
N ALA A 160 10.13 23.11 4.58
CA ALA A 160 11.57 23.33 4.73
C ALA A 160 12.04 24.58 3.95
N LYS A 161 11.54 24.78 2.73
CA LYS A 161 11.81 26.01 1.96
C LYS A 161 11.24 27.26 2.62
N ALA A 162 10.07 27.17 3.26
CA ALA A 162 9.44 28.30 3.96
C ALA A 162 10.28 28.69 5.18
N LYS A 163 10.75 27.71 5.95
CA LYS A 163 11.66 27.91 7.10
C LYS A 163 12.99 28.55 6.72
N ALA A 164 13.52 28.19 5.55
CA ALA A 164 14.77 28.74 5.03
C ALA A 164 14.59 30.13 4.40
N SER A 165 13.35 30.57 4.15
CA SER A 165 13.08 31.85 3.50
C SER A 165 13.14 33.00 4.50
N ALA A 166 13.91 34.04 4.17
CA ALA A 166 13.93 35.26 4.95
C ALA A 166 12.69 36.16 4.74
N THR A 167 11.87 35.88 3.73
CA THR A 167 10.78 36.79 3.28
C THR A 167 9.44 36.11 3.04
N LYS A 168 9.40 34.79 2.82
CA LYS A 168 8.18 34.04 2.51
C LYS A 168 7.96 32.89 3.47
N ASN A 169 7.17 33.14 4.52
CA ASN A 169 6.82 32.15 5.53
C ASN A 169 5.59 31.31 5.14
N VAL A 170 4.96 31.61 4.00
CA VAL A 170 3.87 30.80 3.43
C VAL A 170 4.26 30.44 2.00
N LEU A 171 4.46 29.16 1.72
CA LEU A 171 4.84 28.66 0.40
C LEU A 171 3.83 27.66 -0.15
N TRP A 172 3.70 27.69 -1.47
CA TRP A 172 2.94 26.75 -2.27
C TRP A 172 3.71 26.51 -3.56
N ASN A 173 3.38 25.45 -4.28
CA ASN A 173 3.93 25.23 -5.62
C ASN A 173 3.00 25.90 -6.65
N ASP A 174 3.49 26.95 -7.33
CA ASP A 174 2.75 27.66 -8.39
C ASP A 174 2.69 26.85 -9.69
N ASP A 175 3.54 25.83 -9.83
CA ASP A 175 3.59 25.02 -11.04
C ASP A 175 2.50 23.95 -11.01
N SER A 176 1.65 23.98 -12.04
CA SER A 176 0.84 22.87 -12.53
C SER A 176 1.68 21.71 -13.07
N GLU A 177 3.00 21.73 -12.86
CA GLU A 177 3.86 20.58 -13.09
C GLU A 177 4.15 19.86 -11.76
N PRO A 178 3.95 18.53 -11.69
CA PRO A 178 4.44 17.75 -10.57
C PRO A 178 5.97 17.84 -10.56
N THR A 179 6.51 18.70 -9.68
CA THR A 179 7.95 18.83 -9.46
C THR A 179 8.47 17.56 -8.80
N SER A 180 9.02 16.69 -9.65
CA SER A 180 10.07 15.70 -9.42
C SER A 180 10.47 15.41 -7.97
N GLY A 181 9.88 14.36 -7.40
CA GLY A 181 10.51 13.54 -6.37
C GLY A 181 10.72 12.14 -6.97
N THR A 182 11.97 11.78 -7.24
CA THR A 182 12.42 10.74 -8.20
C THR A 182 12.04 11.00 -9.66
N LEU A 183 13.01 10.93 -10.58
CA LEU A 183 12.71 10.84 -12.02
C LEU A 183 11.66 9.72 -12.19
N PRO A 184 10.55 9.93 -12.91
CA PRO A 184 9.60 8.86 -13.14
C PRO A 184 10.32 7.71 -13.85
N SER A 185 10.67 6.68 -13.08
CA SER A 185 11.28 5.46 -13.60
C SER A 185 10.16 4.59 -14.15
N GLY A 186 10.26 4.20 -15.41
CA GLY A 186 9.32 3.29 -16.04
C GLY A 186 9.84 2.90 -17.42
N ARG A 187 9.49 1.70 -17.87
CA ARG A 187 9.91 1.20 -19.20
C ARG A 187 8.84 1.55 -20.22
N ILE A 188 9.13 2.46 -21.13
CA ILE A 188 8.19 2.88 -22.16
C ILE A 188 8.60 2.25 -23.48
N LEU A 189 7.66 1.62 -24.18
CA LEU A 189 7.86 1.18 -25.55
C LEU A 189 7.32 2.23 -26.51
N VAL A 190 8.15 2.71 -27.42
CA VAL A 190 7.76 3.59 -28.53
C VAL A 190 7.74 2.77 -29.80
N VAL A 191 6.59 2.75 -30.47
CA VAL A 191 6.35 1.98 -31.70
C VAL A 191 5.97 2.92 -32.81
N ASP A 192 6.81 3.02 -33.84
CA ASP A 192 6.59 3.85 -35.02
C ASP A 192 7.50 3.35 -36.14
N ASP A 193 7.00 3.21 -37.37
CA ASP A 193 7.79 2.72 -38.50
C ASP A 193 8.82 3.73 -39.00
N GLU A 194 8.70 5.00 -38.62
CA GLU A 194 9.66 6.04 -38.93
C GLU A 194 10.72 6.18 -37.81
N PRO A 195 12.01 5.85 -38.07
CA PRO A 195 13.06 5.89 -37.04
C PRO A 195 13.30 7.29 -36.45
N ALA A 196 13.04 8.35 -37.24
CA ALA A 196 13.15 9.73 -36.76
C ALA A 196 12.11 10.03 -35.67
N SER A 197 10.89 9.49 -35.82
CA SER A 197 9.79 9.64 -34.86
C SER A 197 10.11 8.92 -33.54
N THR A 198 10.52 7.65 -33.61
CA THR A 198 10.90 6.88 -32.42
C THR A 198 12.06 7.54 -31.68
N GLN A 199 13.06 8.07 -32.39
CA GLN A 199 14.21 8.76 -31.80
C GLN A 199 13.82 10.09 -31.13
N LEU A 200 12.92 10.86 -31.73
CA LEU A 200 12.42 12.11 -31.15
C LEU A 200 11.67 11.85 -29.84
N LEU A 201 10.70 10.94 -29.85
CA LEU A 201 9.93 10.54 -28.68
C LEU A 201 10.83 9.97 -27.58
N SER A 202 11.78 9.12 -27.96
CA SER A 202 12.75 8.54 -27.03
C SER A 202 13.60 9.60 -26.36
N SER A 203 14.03 10.63 -27.10
CA SER A 203 14.83 11.74 -26.56
C SER A 203 14.01 12.58 -25.57
N MET A 204 12.74 12.87 -25.88
CA MET A 204 11.84 13.58 -24.98
C MET A 204 11.63 12.83 -23.66
N LEU A 205 11.39 11.52 -23.72
CA LEU A 205 11.11 10.68 -22.56
C LEU A 205 12.36 10.39 -21.72
N SER A 206 13.48 10.05 -22.35
CA SER A 206 14.75 9.78 -21.67
C SER A 206 15.23 11.00 -20.88
N SER A 207 14.95 12.22 -21.37
CA SER A 207 15.26 13.47 -20.64
C SER A 207 14.55 13.61 -19.29
N LYS A 208 13.51 12.83 -19.04
CA LYS A 208 12.76 12.76 -17.77
C LYS A 208 13.01 11.46 -17.01
N GLY A 209 13.98 10.65 -17.43
CA GLY A 209 14.47 9.46 -16.71
C GLY A 209 13.67 8.17 -16.94
N TYR A 210 12.83 8.11 -17.97
CA TYR A 210 12.23 6.86 -18.43
C TYR A 210 13.26 6.01 -19.18
N HIS A 211 13.12 4.68 -19.09
CA HIS A 211 13.84 3.74 -19.93
C HIS A 211 13.02 3.49 -21.18
N VAL A 212 13.55 3.86 -22.36
CA VAL A 212 12.78 3.78 -23.60
C VAL A 212 13.26 2.61 -24.45
N HIS A 213 12.33 1.73 -24.80
CA HIS A 213 12.49 0.71 -25.82
C HIS A 213 11.87 1.23 -27.13
N GLN A 214 12.47 0.88 -28.26
CA GLN A 214 12.00 1.26 -29.58
C GLN A 214 11.61 0.00 -30.37
N ALA A 215 10.54 0.10 -31.14
CA ALA A 215 10.12 -0.88 -32.12
C ALA A 215 9.72 -0.17 -33.40
N ASN A 216 10.15 -0.69 -34.56
CA ASN A 216 9.87 -0.07 -35.86
C ASN A 216 8.78 -0.81 -36.64
N SER A 217 8.08 -1.75 -36.00
CA SER A 217 6.98 -2.51 -36.57
C SER A 217 6.10 -3.10 -35.46
N GLY A 218 4.86 -3.47 -35.80
CA GLY A 218 3.99 -4.17 -34.85
C GLY A 218 4.55 -5.52 -34.40
N GLN A 219 5.28 -6.23 -35.28
CA GLN A 219 5.93 -7.51 -34.94
C GLN A 219 7.06 -7.32 -33.92
N ASP A 220 7.89 -6.28 -34.10
CA ASP A 220 8.97 -5.95 -33.15
C ASP A 220 8.40 -5.55 -31.78
N ALA A 221 7.28 -4.81 -31.78
CA ALA A 221 6.60 -4.43 -30.56
C ALA A 221 6.11 -5.65 -29.78
N LEU A 222 5.50 -6.63 -30.46
CA LEU A 222 5.07 -7.90 -29.85
C LEU A 222 6.25 -8.69 -29.27
N GLN A 223 7.40 -8.73 -29.94
CA GLN A 223 8.59 -9.39 -29.39
C GLN A 223 9.14 -8.65 -28.17
N CYS A 224 9.08 -7.31 -28.17
CA CYS A 224 9.57 -6.49 -27.07
C CYS A 224 8.73 -6.67 -25.80
N VAL A 225 7.40 -6.62 -25.89
CA VAL A 225 6.51 -6.79 -24.72
C VAL A 225 6.58 -8.18 -24.07
N VAL A 226 7.07 -9.18 -24.80
CA VAL A 226 7.32 -10.53 -24.24
C VAL A 226 8.64 -10.59 -23.47
N ARG A 227 9.65 -9.82 -23.90
CA ARG A 227 11.00 -9.83 -23.31
C ARG A 227 11.15 -8.85 -22.15
N GLU A 228 10.40 -7.76 -22.18
CA GLU A 228 10.56 -6.61 -21.30
C GLU A 228 9.27 -6.30 -20.54
N ASP A 229 9.38 -5.86 -19.28
CA ASP A 229 8.22 -5.43 -18.48
C ASP A 229 7.85 -3.98 -18.82
N ILE A 230 7.05 -3.81 -19.88
CA ILE A 230 6.68 -2.49 -20.42
C ILE A 230 5.57 -1.83 -19.59
N ASP A 231 5.81 -0.61 -19.14
CA ASP A 231 4.91 0.23 -18.34
C ASP A 231 3.92 1.07 -19.12
N LEU A 232 4.22 1.39 -20.36
CA LEU A 232 3.36 2.16 -21.24
C LEU A 232 3.83 1.98 -22.68
N ILE A 233 2.89 1.97 -23.62
CA ILE A 233 3.18 1.92 -25.06
C ILE A 233 2.72 3.22 -25.71
N LEU A 234 3.63 3.90 -26.40
CA LEU A 234 3.32 4.94 -27.38
C LEU A 234 3.29 4.29 -28.75
N LEU A 235 2.15 4.33 -29.42
CA LEU A 235 1.91 3.53 -30.61
C LEU A 235 1.45 4.41 -31.78
N ASP A 236 2.23 4.44 -32.85
CA ASP A 236 1.76 4.99 -34.11
C ASP A 236 0.62 4.16 -34.70
N VAL A 237 -0.31 4.85 -35.35
CA VAL A 237 -1.47 4.22 -35.99
C VAL A 237 -1.15 3.80 -37.43
N LEU A 238 -0.36 4.58 -38.16
CA LEU A 238 -0.15 4.44 -39.60
C LEU A 238 1.16 3.70 -39.88
N MET A 239 1.18 2.41 -39.59
CA MET A 239 2.33 1.54 -39.86
C MET A 239 2.03 0.53 -40.97
N PRO A 240 3.03 0.07 -41.74
CA PRO A 240 2.88 -0.97 -42.74
C PRO A 240 2.60 -2.34 -42.10
N ASP A 241 1.96 -3.22 -42.88
CA ASP A 241 1.58 -4.60 -42.56
C ASP A 241 0.56 -4.76 -41.41
N MET A 242 0.88 -4.25 -40.22
CA MET A 242 0.01 -4.26 -39.04
C MET A 242 -0.15 -2.83 -38.54
N ASP A 243 -1.37 -2.30 -38.63
CA ASP A 243 -1.67 -0.94 -38.18
C ASP A 243 -1.71 -0.85 -36.64
N GLY A 244 -1.63 0.37 -36.10
CA GLY A 244 -1.64 0.56 -34.65
C GLY A 244 -2.96 0.23 -33.97
N TYR A 245 -4.09 0.21 -34.70
CA TYR A 245 -5.37 -0.23 -34.13
C TYR A 245 -5.37 -1.75 -33.96
N GLU A 246 -4.91 -2.50 -34.96
CA GLU A 246 -4.80 -3.96 -34.93
C GLU A 246 -3.85 -4.41 -33.82
N LEU A 247 -2.69 -3.77 -33.69
CA LEU A 247 -1.74 -4.06 -32.63
C LEU A 247 -2.32 -3.74 -31.24
N CYS A 248 -2.99 -2.58 -31.09
CA CYS A 248 -3.63 -2.18 -29.84
C CYS A 248 -4.67 -3.22 -29.42
N GLU A 249 -5.53 -3.65 -30.34
CA GLU A 249 -6.55 -4.65 -30.08
C GLU A 249 -5.93 -6.00 -29.64
N LEU A 250 -4.88 -6.46 -30.32
CA LEU A 250 -4.18 -7.70 -30.00
C LEU A 250 -3.56 -7.66 -28.59
N LEU A 251 -2.90 -6.55 -28.24
CA LEU A 251 -2.31 -6.34 -26.92
C LEU A 251 -3.36 -6.25 -25.83
N LYS A 252 -4.53 -5.65 -26.10
CA LYS A 252 -5.64 -5.52 -25.15
C LYS A 252 -6.43 -6.82 -24.96
N ARG A 253 -6.40 -7.74 -25.93
CA ARG A 253 -7.01 -9.07 -25.82
C ARG A 253 -6.12 -10.08 -25.08
N THR A 254 -4.81 -9.87 -25.06
CA THR A 254 -3.84 -10.80 -24.46
C THR A 254 -3.70 -10.57 -22.95
N GLU A 255 -3.90 -11.61 -22.13
CA GLU A 255 -3.99 -11.47 -20.66
C GLU A 255 -2.76 -10.86 -20.00
N SER A 256 -1.56 -11.20 -20.47
CA SER A 256 -0.29 -10.68 -19.94
C SER A 256 -0.06 -9.21 -20.27
N THR A 257 -0.63 -8.69 -21.36
CA THR A 257 -0.39 -7.32 -21.86
C THR A 257 -1.61 -6.40 -21.73
N ARG A 258 -2.81 -6.92 -21.48
CA ARG A 258 -4.07 -6.14 -21.49
C ARG A 258 -4.11 -4.95 -20.53
N ARG A 259 -3.28 -4.99 -19.48
CA ARG A 259 -3.19 -3.94 -18.45
C ARG A 259 -2.15 -2.86 -18.78
N ILE A 260 -1.35 -3.03 -19.83
CA ILE A 260 -0.38 -2.03 -20.25
C ILE A 260 -1.18 -0.86 -20.86
N PRO A 261 -1.00 0.38 -20.37
CA PRO A 261 -1.60 1.55 -21.00
C PRO A 261 -1.03 1.77 -22.41
N ILE A 262 -1.90 2.04 -23.38
CA ILE A 262 -1.53 2.31 -24.77
C ILE A 262 -2.04 3.71 -25.14
N VAL A 263 -1.12 4.58 -25.56
CA VAL A 263 -1.42 5.90 -26.11
C VAL A 263 -1.17 5.87 -27.61
N LEU A 264 -2.21 6.12 -28.40
CA LEU A 264 -2.08 6.23 -29.84
C LEU A 264 -1.48 7.58 -30.23
N VAL A 265 -0.39 7.60 -31.00
CA VAL A 265 0.29 8.82 -31.48
C VAL A 265 0.12 8.90 -32.99
N THR A 266 -0.81 9.71 -33.49
CA THR A 266 -1.22 9.63 -34.90
C THR A 266 -1.32 10.98 -35.58
N ALA A 267 -1.10 11.01 -36.91
CA ALA A 267 -1.44 12.16 -37.76
C ALA A 267 -2.95 12.28 -38.04
N LEU A 268 -3.75 11.26 -37.70
CA LEU A 268 -5.21 11.28 -37.84
C LEU A 268 -5.85 12.14 -36.73
N ASP A 269 -6.42 13.28 -37.09
CA ASP A 269 -7.03 14.22 -36.14
C ASP A 269 -8.57 14.16 -36.09
N SER A 270 -9.20 13.34 -36.95
CA SER A 270 -10.64 13.20 -37.05
C SER A 270 -11.28 12.59 -35.80
N VAL A 271 -12.55 12.96 -35.56
CA VAL A 271 -13.35 12.42 -34.45
C VAL A 271 -13.55 10.92 -34.62
N GLU A 272 -13.73 10.44 -35.85
CA GLU A 272 -13.91 9.03 -36.19
C GLU A 272 -12.68 8.18 -35.83
N ALA A 273 -11.48 8.70 -36.10
CA ALA A 273 -10.22 8.02 -35.75
C ALA A 273 -10.08 7.87 -34.23
N LYS A 274 -10.39 8.94 -33.47
CA LYS A 274 -10.38 8.91 -32.00
C LYS A 274 -11.40 7.92 -31.44
N ILE A 275 -12.62 7.88 -32.01
CA ILE A 275 -13.65 6.90 -31.63
C ILE A 275 -13.16 5.46 -31.92
N LYS A 276 -12.51 5.22 -33.06
CA LYS A 276 -11.94 3.90 -33.39
C LYS A 276 -10.87 3.50 -32.36
N GLY A 277 -9.99 4.41 -31.97
CA GLY A 277 -8.97 4.18 -30.94
C GLY A 277 -9.55 3.75 -29.59
N ILE A 278 -10.59 4.45 -29.12
CA ILE A 278 -11.29 4.10 -27.88
C ILE A 278 -11.94 2.70 -27.99
N LYS A 279 -12.54 2.37 -29.14
CA LYS A 279 -13.20 1.07 -29.35
C LYS A 279 -12.24 -0.12 -29.30
N VAL A 280 -11.01 0.04 -29.78
CA VAL A 280 -9.98 -1.02 -29.72
C VAL A 280 -9.27 -1.11 -28.37
N GLY A 281 -9.60 -0.20 -27.45
CA GLY A 281 -9.13 -0.24 -26.05
C GLY A 281 -7.92 0.64 -25.76
N ALA A 282 -7.59 1.61 -26.62
CA ALA A 282 -6.57 2.61 -26.31
C ALA A 282 -6.98 3.45 -25.10
N ASP A 283 -6.03 3.73 -24.21
CA ASP A 283 -6.26 4.50 -22.98
C ASP A 283 -6.23 6.01 -23.26
N ASP A 284 -5.51 6.42 -24.30
CA ASP A 284 -5.41 7.82 -24.69
C ASP A 284 -4.93 7.98 -26.15
N PHE A 285 -4.93 9.21 -26.65
CA PHE A 285 -4.39 9.57 -27.96
C PHE A 285 -3.66 10.93 -27.96
N LEU A 286 -2.71 11.08 -28.89
CA LEU A 286 -1.93 12.27 -29.16
C LEU A 286 -1.86 12.50 -30.67
N THR A 287 -1.98 13.76 -31.07
CA THR A 287 -1.83 14.16 -32.48
C THR A 287 -0.36 14.46 -32.78
N LYS A 288 0.14 14.01 -33.93
CA LYS A 288 1.48 14.35 -34.42
C LYS A 288 1.49 15.78 -35.04
N PRO A 289 2.53 16.59 -34.79
CA PRO A 289 3.65 16.34 -33.88
C PRO A 289 3.23 16.54 -32.41
N PRO A 290 3.63 15.63 -31.49
CA PRO A 290 3.23 15.74 -30.09
C PRO A 290 3.92 16.92 -29.41
N VAL A 291 3.14 17.72 -28.69
CA VAL A 291 3.67 18.77 -27.81
C VAL A 291 4.32 18.10 -26.60
N ARG A 292 5.60 18.41 -26.36
CA ARG A 292 6.44 17.77 -25.31
C ARG A 292 5.73 17.69 -23.96
N ASP A 293 5.19 18.80 -23.47
CA ASP A 293 4.61 18.86 -22.13
C ASP A 293 3.31 18.04 -22.04
N GLN A 294 2.52 18.00 -23.12
CA GLN A 294 1.32 17.16 -23.19
C GLN A 294 1.69 15.67 -23.20
N LEU A 295 2.70 15.29 -23.98
CA LEU A 295 3.21 13.93 -24.02
C LEU A 295 3.67 13.49 -22.63
N LEU A 296 4.51 14.29 -21.99
CA LEU A 296 5.08 13.97 -20.68
C LEU A 296 4.02 13.91 -19.58
N ALA A 297 3.02 14.81 -19.59
CA ALA A 297 1.92 14.79 -18.64
C ALA A 297 1.07 13.51 -18.77
N ARG A 298 0.71 13.12 -20.00
CA ARG A 298 -0.08 11.89 -20.26
C ARG A 298 0.70 10.64 -19.87
N VAL A 299 1.95 10.55 -20.29
CA VAL A 299 2.83 9.42 -19.96
C VAL A 299 3.01 9.30 -18.45
N SER A 300 3.30 10.39 -17.75
CA SER A 300 3.47 10.38 -16.29
C SER A 300 2.19 9.93 -15.58
N SER A 301 1.02 10.44 -16.00
CA SER A 301 -0.27 10.05 -15.45
C SER A 301 -0.55 8.56 -15.63
N LEU A 302 -0.38 8.04 -16.85
CA LEU A 302 -0.71 6.65 -17.18
C LEU A 302 0.28 5.64 -16.57
N VAL A 303 1.58 5.96 -16.52
CA VAL A 303 2.57 5.14 -15.80
C VAL A 303 2.22 5.10 -14.31
N ARG A 304 1.80 6.22 -13.72
CA ARG A 304 1.35 6.26 -12.32
C ARG A 304 0.07 5.46 -12.11
N ILE A 305 -0.88 5.50 -13.04
CA ILE A 305 -2.10 4.70 -13.00
C ILE A 305 -1.75 3.21 -13.09
N LYS A 306 -0.87 2.78 -14.01
CA LYS A 306 -0.41 1.38 -14.08
C LYS A 306 0.20 0.94 -12.74
N LYS A 307 1.08 1.76 -12.16
CA LYS A 307 1.72 1.50 -10.87
C LYS A 307 0.75 1.51 -9.68
N SER A 308 -0.30 2.32 -9.75
CA SER A 308 -1.34 2.37 -8.71
C SER A 308 -2.32 1.21 -8.84
N ASN A 309 -2.62 0.77 -10.07
CA ASN A 309 -3.45 -0.41 -10.33
C ASN A 309 -2.69 -1.73 -10.11
N SER A 310 -1.35 -1.70 -10.08
CA SER A 310 -0.57 -2.81 -9.52
C SER A 310 -0.69 -2.93 -7.99
N ASN A 311 -1.41 -2.02 -7.30
CA ASN A 311 -1.74 -2.16 -5.87
C ASN A 311 -2.85 -3.19 -5.59
N LEU A 312 -2.63 -4.43 -6.04
CA LEU A 312 -3.14 -5.62 -5.36
C LEU A 312 -2.78 -5.62 -3.84
N THR A 313 -1.82 -4.78 -3.44
CA THR A 313 -1.41 -4.44 -2.07
C THR A 313 -2.55 -3.96 -1.16
N SER A 314 -3.63 -3.36 -1.67
CA SER A 314 -4.70 -2.83 -0.80
C SER A 314 -5.58 -3.93 -0.19
N ILE A 315 -6.00 -4.91 -1.00
CA ILE A 315 -6.74 -6.09 -0.52
C ILE A 315 -5.81 -6.95 0.33
N GLU A 316 -4.57 -7.17 -0.11
CA GLU A 316 -3.59 -7.94 0.65
C GLU A 316 -3.38 -7.34 2.05
N ASN A 317 -3.21 -6.02 2.16
CA ASN A 317 -3.05 -5.36 3.46
C ASN A 317 -4.28 -5.49 4.35
N VAL A 318 -5.49 -5.40 3.78
CA VAL A 318 -6.74 -5.64 4.53
C VAL A 318 -6.81 -7.10 5.02
N LEU A 319 -6.46 -8.06 4.16
CA LEU A 319 -6.43 -9.47 4.50
C LEU A 319 -5.40 -9.77 5.60
N ILE A 320 -4.20 -9.18 5.50
CA ILE A 320 -3.17 -9.26 6.54
C ILE A 320 -3.65 -8.64 7.86
N SER A 321 -4.30 -7.48 7.83
CA SER A 321 -4.86 -6.85 9.03
C SER A 321 -5.92 -7.72 9.70
N LEU A 322 -6.82 -8.32 8.91
CA LEU A 322 -7.84 -9.24 9.43
C LEU A 322 -7.21 -10.51 10.00
N ALA A 323 -6.22 -11.08 9.32
CA ALA A 323 -5.50 -12.26 9.78
C ALA A 323 -4.75 -11.98 11.09
N ASN A 324 -4.09 -10.82 11.23
CA ASN A 324 -3.42 -10.39 12.47
C ASN A 324 -4.41 -10.23 13.63
N ILE A 325 -5.67 -9.82 13.40
CA ILE A 325 -6.69 -9.77 14.46
C ILE A 325 -7.03 -11.17 14.97
N ILE A 326 -7.07 -12.17 14.08
CA ILE A 326 -7.28 -13.56 14.50
C ILE A 326 -6.05 -14.10 15.24
N GLU A 327 -4.84 -13.77 14.75
CA GLU A 327 -3.57 -14.11 15.39
C GLU A 327 -3.46 -13.51 16.80
N THR A 328 -3.88 -12.26 17.03
CA THR A 328 -3.87 -11.64 18.38
C THR A 328 -4.87 -12.26 19.36
N LYS A 329 -5.94 -12.90 18.87
CA LYS A 329 -6.87 -13.67 19.72
C LYS A 329 -6.28 -15.02 20.16
N ASP A 330 -5.33 -15.55 19.39
CA ASP A 330 -4.57 -16.76 19.70
C ASP A 330 -3.31 -16.35 20.49
N SER A 331 -3.33 -16.60 21.79
CA SER A 331 -2.46 -15.93 22.78
C SER A 331 -0.94 -16.07 22.56
N ASN A 332 -0.48 -16.80 21.55
CA ASN A 332 0.95 -17.15 21.37
C ASN A 332 1.45 -17.19 19.91
N THR A 333 0.73 -16.61 18.93
CA THR A 333 1.11 -16.70 17.51
C THR A 333 1.78 -15.45 16.93
N GLU A 334 2.34 -14.52 17.72
CA GLU A 334 2.87 -13.26 17.19
C GLU A 334 3.87 -13.45 16.02
N GLY A 335 3.49 -12.96 14.83
CA GLY A 335 4.30 -13.03 13.61
C GLY A 335 4.36 -14.38 12.92
N HIS A 336 3.59 -15.38 13.37
CA HIS A 336 3.45 -16.71 12.77
C HIS A 336 3.05 -16.61 11.29
N ILE A 337 2.02 -15.81 11.01
CA ILE A 337 1.50 -15.62 9.66
C ILE A 337 2.61 -15.20 8.68
N ARG A 338 3.48 -14.25 9.08
CA ARG A 338 4.57 -13.77 8.22
C ARG A 338 5.66 -14.81 8.04
N ARG A 339 6.03 -15.53 9.11
CA ARG A 339 7.08 -16.57 9.04
C ARG A 339 6.65 -17.72 8.14
N VAL A 340 5.43 -18.22 8.32
CA VAL A 340 4.85 -19.29 7.49
C VAL A 340 4.77 -18.88 6.03
N ALA A 341 4.20 -17.70 5.72
CA ALA A 341 4.11 -17.23 4.33
C ALA A 341 5.49 -17.05 3.68
N SER A 342 6.48 -16.53 4.42
CA SER A 342 7.85 -16.35 3.95
C SER A 342 8.55 -17.68 3.63
N MET A 343 8.47 -18.65 4.55
CA MET A 343 9.03 -19.98 4.37
C MET A 343 8.39 -20.71 3.19
N ALA A 344 7.06 -20.70 3.12
CA ALA A 344 6.31 -21.33 2.03
C ALA A 344 6.70 -20.75 0.66
N LEU A 345 6.79 -19.43 0.55
CA LEU A 345 7.21 -18.76 -0.69
C LEU A 345 8.61 -19.16 -1.13
N GLU A 346 9.58 -19.21 -0.22
CA GLU A 346 10.97 -19.55 -0.59
C GLU A 346 11.09 -21.03 -1.00
N ILE A 347 10.32 -21.92 -0.37
CA ILE A 347 10.21 -23.32 -0.79
C ILE A 347 9.55 -23.40 -2.18
N GLY A 348 8.42 -22.73 -2.39
CA GLY A 348 7.70 -22.72 -3.67
C GLY A 348 8.56 -22.23 -4.85
N LYS A 349 9.38 -21.19 -4.64
CA LYS A 349 10.34 -20.72 -5.65
C LYS A 349 11.35 -21.80 -6.05
N ARG A 350 11.78 -22.64 -5.12
CA ARG A 350 12.73 -23.73 -5.39
C ARG A 350 12.11 -24.88 -6.16
N PHE A 351 10.80 -25.06 -6.04
CA PHE A 351 10.03 -25.96 -6.90
C PHE A 351 9.74 -25.37 -8.28
N GLY A 352 10.14 -24.12 -8.56
CA GLY A 352 9.93 -23.48 -9.86
C GLY A 352 8.49 -23.05 -10.11
N MET A 353 7.69 -22.84 -9.05
CA MET A 353 6.30 -22.40 -9.15
C MET A 353 6.17 -21.07 -9.90
N HIS A 354 5.12 -20.97 -10.71
CA HIS A 354 4.82 -19.74 -11.43
C HIS A 354 4.35 -18.63 -10.49
N LYS A 355 4.36 -17.39 -10.98
CA LYS A 355 4.03 -16.20 -10.19
C LYS A 355 2.66 -16.29 -9.50
N ASP A 356 1.66 -16.79 -10.20
CA ASP A 356 0.28 -16.88 -9.69
C ASP A 356 0.13 -17.97 -8.60
N GLU A 357 0.90 -19.05 -8.70
CA GLU A 357 0.98 -20.11 -7.68
C GLU A 357 1.69 -19.60 -6.42
N LEU A 358 2.77 -18.83 -6.59
CA LEU A 358 3.47 -18.18 -5.48
C LEU A 358 2.58 -17.16 -4.77
N GLU A 359 1.79 -16.39 -5.52
CA GLU A 359 0.82 -15.45 -4.96
C GLU A 359 -0.26 -16.18 -4.15
N SER A 360 -0.79 -17.28 -4.69
CA SER A 360 -1.74 -18.14 -3.99
C SER A 360 -1.14 -18.77 -2.72
N LEU A 361 0.12 -19.20 -2.77
CA LEU A 361 0.84 -19.76 -1.62
C LEU A 361 1.06 -18.71 -0.52
N LYS A 362 1.37 -17.47 -0.89
CA LYS A 362 1.49 -16.33 0.03
C LYS A 362 0.16 -16.04 0.72
N LEU A 363 -0.92 -15.90 -0.05
CA LEU A 363 -2.25 -15.61 0.46
C LEU A 363 -2.79 -16.77 1.31
N GLY A 364 -2.52 -18.02 0.91
CA GLY A 364 -2.82 -19.21 1.69
C GLY A 364 -2.09 -19.20 3.02
N GLY A 365 -0.80 -18.90 3.05
CA GLY A 365 -0.04 -18.73 4.30
C GLY A 365 -0.60 -17.63 5.20
N ILE A 366 -1.10 -16.53 4.63
CA ILE A 366 -1.72 -15.44 5.38
C ILE A 366 -3.05 -15.84 6.01
N LEU A 367 -3.87 -16.58 5.28
CA LEU A 367 -5.27 -16.81 5.61
C LEU A 367 -5.61 -18.20 6.14
N HIS A 368 -4.66 -19.16 6.13
CA HIS A 368 -4.94 -20.56 6.47
C HIS A 368 -5.70 -20.75 7.78
N ASP A 369 -5.39 -19.91 8.77
CA ASP A 369 -5.95 -19.97 10.12
C ASP A 369 -7.13 -18.99 10.36
N ILE A 370 -7.60 -18.26 9.35
CA ILE A 370 -8.64 -17.22 9.50
C ILE A 370 -9.94 -17.77 10.12
N GLY A 371 -10.23 -19.05 9.88
CA GLY A 371 -11.42 -19.71 10.40
C GLY A 371 -11.42 -19.94 11.91
N LYS A 372 -10.29 -19.74 12.61
CA LYS A 372 -10.22 -19.77 14.08
C LYS A 372 -11.14 -18.73 14.73
N VAL A 373 -11.59 -17.72 13.98
CA VAL A 373 -12.63 -16.78 14.42
C VAL A 373 -13.91 -17.48 14.92
N GLY A 374 -14.22 -18.67 14.37
CA GLY A 374 -15.38 -19.47 14.77
C GLY A 374 -15.12 -20.38 15.98
N VAL A 375 -13.89 -20.51 16.46
CA VAL A 375 -13.54 -21.41 17.57
C VAL A 375 -13.76 -20.69 18.91
N PRO A 376 -14.48 -21.29 19.87
CA PRO A 376 -14.69 -20.70 21.19
C PRO A 376 -13.38 -20.39 21.92
N GLN A 377 -13.26 -19.21 22.53
CA GLN A 377 -12.03 -18.75 23.20
C GLN A 377 -11.54 -19.70 24.30
N LYS A 378 -12.46 -20.37 25.02
CA LYS A 378 -12.15 -21.39 26.03
C LYS A 378 -11.43 -22.62 25.47
N ILE A 379 -11.61 -22.91 24.18
CA ILE A 379 -10.94 -24.00 23.45
C ILE A 379 -9.60 -23.47 22.89
N LEU A 380 -9.62 -22.29 22.26
CA LEU A 380 -8.43 -21.69 21.64
C LEU A 380 -7.30 -21.44 22.66
N ASN A 381 -7.63 -20.92 23.84
CA ASN A 381 -6.64 -20.54 24.86
C ASN A 381 -6.46 -21.59 25.97
N LYS A 382 -6.88 -22.84 25.75
CA LYS A 382 -6.79 -23.89 26.77
C LYS A 382 -5.33 -24.30 27.00
N THR A 383 -4.87 -24.24 28.25
CA THR A 383 -3.50 -24.63 28.66
C THR A 383 -3.34 -26.14 28.89
N ALA A 384 -4.44 -26.90 28.89
CA ALA A 384 -4.44 -28.36 28.97
C ALA A 384 -4.79 -28.97 27.61
N ARG A 385 -4.47 -30.27 27.42
CA ARG A 385 -4.85 -30.99 26.20
C ARG A 385 -6.36 -30.90 25.94
N LEU A 386 -6.71 -30.71 24.67
CA LEU A 386 -8.10 -30.70 24.21
C LEU A 386 -8.68 -32.11 24.32
N SER A 387 -9.93 -32.20 24.78
CA SER A 387 -10.74 -33.42 24.69
C SER A 387 -11.11 -33.70 23.23
N ASN A 388 -11.55 -34.92 22.93
CA ASN A 388 -11.97 -35.28 21.57
C ASN A 388 -13.07 -34.37 21.01
N ILE A 389 -14.00 -33.91 21.86
CA ILE A 389 -15.08 -33.00 21.47
C ILE A 389 -14.51 -31.62 21.13
N GLU A 390 -13.64 -31.08 21.99
CA GLU A 390 -12.99 -29.78 21.76
C GLU A 390 -12.05 -29.82 20.54
N TRP A 391 -11.38 -30.94 20.31
CA TRP A 391 -10.55 -31.16 19.13
C TRP A 391 -11.38 -31.20 17.85
N ASN A 392 -12.53 -31.88 17.87
CA ASN A 392 -13.47 -31.86 16.75
C ASN A 392 -14.01 -30.45 16.48
N GLU A 393 -14.17 -29.61 17.50
CA GLU A 393 -14.53 -28.21 17.32
C GLU A 393 -13.37 -27.40 16.71
N MET A 394 -12.14 -27.59 17.18
CA MET A 394 -10.95 -26.93 16.64
C MET A 394 -10.76 -27.22 15.15
N LYS A 395 -10.91 -28.49 14.73
CA LYS A 395 -10.76 -28.90 13.32
C LYS A 395 -11.70 -28.18 12.36
N LYS A 396 -12.84 -27.65 12.82
CA LYS A 396 -13.79 -26.93 11.95
C LYS A 396 -13.23 -25.62 11.40
N HIS A 397 -12.15 -25.09 11.95
CA HIS A 397 -11.59 -23.82 11.48
C HIS A 397 -11.21 -23.85 9.99
N VAL A 398 -10.76 -24.99 9.45
CA VAL A 398 -10.44 -25.11 8.02
C VAL A 398 -11.68 -24.93 7.14
N LEU A 399 -12.84 -25.46 7.56
CA LEU A 399 -14.11 -25.33 6.86
C LEU A 399 -14.68 -23.91 7.00
N THR A 400 -14.61 -23.36 8.21
CA THR A 400 -15.02 -21.98 8.47
C THR A 400 -14.18 -20.98 7.67
N GLY A 401 -12.86 -21.18 7.63
CA GLY A 401 -11.93 -20.35 6.88
C GLY A 401 -12.21 -20.41 5.38
N TYR A 402 -12.40 -21.62 4.84
CA TYR A 402 -12.82 -21.80 3.45
C TYR A 402 -14.14 -21.05 3.16
N GLN A 403 -15.15 -21.18 4.02
CA GLN A 403 -16.45 -20.51 3.83
C GLN A 403 -16.37 -18.98 3.88
N ILE A 404 -15.52 -18.43 4.76
CA ILE A 404 -15.27 -16.98 4.85
C ILE A 404 -14.61 -16.48 3.56
N CYS A 405 -13.68 -17.25 3.01
CA CYS A 405 -12.89 -16.86 1.86
C CYS A 405 -13.55 -17.21 0.51
N LEU A 406 -14.55 -18.10 0.48
CA LEU A 406 -15.22 -18.54 -0.75
C LEU A 406 -15.78 -17.39 -1.62
N PRO A 407 -16.38 -16.32 -1.06
CA PRO A 407 -16.80 -15.17 -1.87
C PRO A 407 -15.66 -14.47 -2.62
N LEU A 408 -14.41 -14.67 -2.19
CA LEU A 408 -13.19 -14.09 -2.79
C LEU A 408 -12.49 -15.08 -3.74
N GLN A 409 -13.12 -16.18 -4.14
CA GLN A 409 -12.50 -17.24 -4.95
C GLN A 409 -11.80 -16.76 -6.22
N GLN A 410 -12.34 -15.73 -6.88
CA GLN A 410 -11.76 -15.17 -8.11
C GLN A 410 -10.41 -14.47 -7.87
N ASN A 411 -10.16 -14.02 -6.64
CA ASN A 411 -8.93 -13.34 -6.25
C ASN A 411 -7.98 -14.26 -5.48
N LEU A 412 -8.50 -15.26 -4.77
CA LEU A 412 -7.70 -16.17 -3.95
C LEU A 412 -7.19 -17.38 -4.72
N GLY A 413 -7.82 -17.78 -5.83
CA GLY A 413 -7.36 -18.91 -6.64
C GLY A 413 -7.14 -20.17 -5.80
N SER A 414 -5.96 -20.79 -5.94
CA SER A 414 -5.60 -22.01 -5.19
C SER A 414 -5.31 -21.78 -3.71
N ALA A 415 -5.29 -20.54 -3.22
CA ALA A 415 -5.19 -20.25 -1.79
C ALA A 415 -6.40 -20.83 -1.01
N LEU A 416 -7.57 -20.96 -1.64
CA LEU A 416 -8.74 -21.60 -1.02
C LEU A 416 -8.49 -23.07 -0.69
N GLU A 417 -7.76 -23.80 -1.54
CA GLU A 417 -7.37 -25.19 -1.26
C GLU A 417 -6.44 -25.25 -0.05
N ILE A 418 -5.46 -24.34 0.02
CA ILE A 418 -4.53 -24.24 1.14
C ILE A 418 -5.29 -24.02 2.45
N ILE A 419 -6.22 -23.06 2.49
CA ILE A 419 -7.01 -22.77 3.70
C ILE A 419 -7.80 -24.00 4.15
N ARG A 420 -8.40 -24.73 3.21
CA ARG A 420 -9.22 -25.90 3.53
C ARG A 420 -8.40 -27.12 3.93
N HIS A 421 -7.24 -27.34 3.31
CA HIS A 421 -6.55 -28.63 3.31
C HIS A 421 -5.16 -28.62 3.94
N HIS A 422 -4.68 -27.52 4.52
CA HIS A 422 -3.33 -27.46 5.13
C HIS A 422 -3.09 -28.42 6.31
N HIS A 423 -4.13 -29.12 6.78
CA HIS A 423 -4.02 -30.20 7.77
C HIS A 423 -4.29 -31.61 7.19
N GLU A 424 -4.39 -31.75 5.87
CA GLU A 424 -4.36 -33.03 5.20
C GLU A 424 -2.96 -33.67 5.29
N LYS A 425 -2.91 -34.99 5.22
CA LYS A 425 -1.67 -35.78 5.33
C LYS A 425 -1.60 -36.77 4.19
N LEU A 426 -0.38 -37.06 3.72
CA LEU A 426 -0.19 -37.92 2.55
C LEU A 426 -0.76 -39.34 2.72
N ASP A 427 -0.90 -39.82 3.96
CA ASP A 427 -1.48 -41.13 4.29
C ASP A 427 -3.02 -41.13 4.42
N GLY A 428 -3.68 -39.97 4.26
CA GLY A 428 -5.14 -39.82 4.42
C GLY A 428 -5.61 -39.70 5.87
N SER A 429 -4.71 -39.68 6.86
CA SER A 429 -5.07 -39.51 8.28
C SER A 429 -5.37 -38.05 8.68
N GLY A 430 -5.26 -37.13 7.72
CA GLY A 430 -5.53 -35.70 7.89
C GLY A 430 -7.01 -35.34 7.90
N TYR A 431 -7.29 -34.04 7.78
CA TYR A 431 -8.64 -33.49 7.77
C TYR A 431 -8.68 -32.20 6.94
N PRO A 432 -9.86 -31.75 6.45
CA PRO A 432 -11.22 -32.23 6.74
C PRO A 432 -11.74 -33.37 5.85
N ASP A 433 -11.15 -33.58 4.68
CA ASP A 433 -11.68 -34.44 3.62
C ASP A 433 -10.97 -35.80 3.53
N GLY A 434 -9.80 -35.97 4.19
CA GLY A 434 -9.05 -37.23 4.22
C GLY A 434 -8.35 -37.51 2.89
N LEU A 435 -7.86 -36.45 2.25
CA LEU A 435 -7.11 -36.54 0.99
C LEU A 435 -5.79 -37.28 1.22
N ASN A 436 -5.33 -38.03 0.22
CA ASN A 436 -4.07 -38.78 0.30
C ASN A 436 -3.21 -38.62 -0.97
N GLY A 437 -1.91 -38.82 -0.81
CA GLY A 437 -0.94 -38.84 -1.91
C GLY A 437 -1.08 -37.65 -2.88
N GLU A 438 -1.30 -37.97 -4.15
CA GLU A 438 -1.40 -37.00 -5.25
C GLU A 438 -2.70 -36.16 -5.23
N GLN A 439 -3.68 -36.52 -4.39
CA GLN A 439 -4.90 -35.71 -4.21
C GLN A 439 -4.59 -34.39 -3.48
N ILE A 440 -3.44 -34.30 -2.81
CA ILE A 440 -3.00 -33.10 -2.10
C ILE A 440 -2.09 -32.29 -3.01
N SER A 441 -2.54 -31.10 -3.41
CA SER A 441 -1.77 -30.23 -4.29
C SER A 441 -0.43 -29.82 -3.65
N LEU A 442 0.59 -29.55 -4.47
CA LEU A 442 1.91 -29.14 -3.98
C LEU A 442 1.86 -27.91 -3.05
N PRO A 443 1.09 -26.85 -3.32
CA PRO A 443 0.94 -25.72 -2.39
C PRO A 443 0.44 -26.14 -1.00
N VAL A 444 -0.52 -27.07 -0.93
CA VAL A 444 -1.06 -27.60 0.34
C VAL A 444 0.01 -28.41 1.09
N ARG A 445 0.77 -29.26 0.37
CA ARG A 445 1.88 -30.03 0.95
C ARG A 445 2.98 -29.13 1.51
N ILE A 446 3.31 -28.03 0.81
CA ILE A 446 4.24 -27.01 1.31
C ILE A 446 3.70 -26.39 2.60
N MET A 447 2.43 -25.98 2.62
CA MET A 447 1.83 -25.34 3.79
C MET A 447 1.82 -26.25 5.01
N ALA A 448 1.41 -27.52 4.86
CA ALA A 448 1.38 -28.50 5.95
C ALA A 448 2.74 -28.67 6.64
N VAL A 449 3.83 -28.74 5.86
CA VAL A 449 5.19 -28.87 6.39
C VAL A 449 5.62 -27.61 7.13
N VAL A 450 5.39 -26.45 6.54
CA VAL A 450 5.83 -25.16 7.09
C VAL A 450 5.05 -24.78 8.35
N ASP A 451 3.73 -24.97 8.34
CA ASP A 451 2.88 -24.72 9.51
C ASP A 451 3.26 -25.64 10.67
N MET A 452 3.46 -26.94 10.41
CA MET A 452 3.93 -27.86 11.45
C MET A 452 5.27 -27.43 12.04
N TYR A 453 6.23 -27.05 11.20
CA TYR A 453 7.54 -26.59 11.68
C TYR A 453 7.44 -25.31 12.54
N ASP A 454 6.68 -24.30 12.10
CA ASP A 454 6.50 -23.06 12.87
C ASP A 454 5.76 -23.32 14.19
N ALA A 455 4.74 -24.18 14.16
CA ALA A 455 4.00 -24.60 15.34
C ALA A 455 4.89 -25.35 16.35
N LEU A 456 5.93 -26.06 15.88
CA LEU A 456 6.88 -26.74 16.75
C LEU A 456 7.88 -25.78 17.41
N THR A 457 8.31 -24.76 16.68
CA THR A 457 9.33 -23.79 17.09
C THR A 457 8.76 -22.58 17.84
N THR A 458 7.45 -22.48 17.97
CA THR A 458 6.76 -21.40 18.68
C THR A 458 6.16 -21.89 20.01
N ASN A 459 6.08 -21.02 21.02
CA ASN A 459 5.41 -21.34 22.28
C ASN A 459 3.92 -21.56 22.07
N ARG A 460 3.33 -22.54 22.77
CA ARG A 460 1.89 -22.82 22.77
C ARG A 460 1.36 -22.88 24.21
N PRO A 461 0.06 -22.64 24.46
CA PRO A 461 -0.51 -22.60 25.82
C PRO A 461 -0.21 -23.85 26.68
N TYR A 462 -0.04 -25.00 26.04
CA TYR A 462 0.18 -26.30 26.69
C TYR A 462 1.59 -26.87 26.45
N ARG A 463 2.47 -26.17 25.71
CA ARG A 463 3.80 -26.69 25.34
C ARG A 463 4.79 -25.56 25.04
N PRO A 464 6.00 -25.59 25.62
CA PRO A 464 7.07 -24.67 25.21
C PRO A 464 7.52 -24.94 23.76
N ALA A 465 8.15 -23.94 23.16
CA ALA A 465 8.86 -24.05 21.88
C ALA A 465 9.94 -25.13 21.96
N ILE A 466 10.10 -25.90 20.89
CA ILE A 466 11.17 -26.87 20.70
C ILE A 466 12.27 -26.21 19.86
N THR A 467 13.53 -26.63 20.03
CA THR A 467 14.65 -26.07 19.25
C THR A 467 14.44 -26.28 17.74
N PRO A 468 14.98 -25.40 16.87
CA PRO A 468 14.89 -25.56 15.42
C PRO A 468 15.38 -26.93 14.92
N GLU A 469 16.46 -27.45 15.50
CA GLU A 469 17.08 -28.72 15.12
C GLU A 469 16.19 -29.92 15.51
N GLU A 470 15.66 -29.93 16.73
CA GLU A 470 14.74 -30.97 17.17
C GLU A 470 13.41 -30.91 16.41
N SER A 471 12.91 -29.71 16.12
CA SER A 471 11.69 -29.51 15.34
C SER A 471 11.85 -30.04 13.91
N LEU A 472 13.00 -29.78 13.28
CA LEU A 472 13.31 -30.34 11.97
C LEU A 472 13.40 -31.88 12.03
N SER A 473 14.00 -32.45 13.07
CA SER A 473 14.06 -33.90 13.24
C SER A 473 12.68 -34.56 13.37
N ILE A 474 11.73 -33.89 14.05
CA ILE A 474 10.34 -34.36 14.13
C ILE A 474 9.68 -34.34 12.75
N VAL A 475 9.81 -33.23 12.02
CA VAL A 475 9.24 -33.08 10.68
C VAL A 475 9.85 -34.10 9.69
N GLU A 476 11.16 -34.37 9.77
CA GLU A 476 11.84 -35.41 8.98
C GLU A 476 11.29 -36.81 9.28
N LYS A 477 11.02 -37.14 10.55
CA LYS A 477 10.41 -38.43 10.94
C LYS A 477 8.99 -38.58 10.38
N ASP A 478 8.18 -37.54 10.47
CA ASP A 478 6.82 -37.56 9.93
C ASP A 478 6.82 -37.72 8.40
N ALA A 479 7.78 -37.11 7.70
CA ALA A 479 7.96 -37.32 6.27
C ALA A 479 8.46 -38.73 5.91
N GLN A 480 9.35 -39.32 6.72
CA GLN A 480 9.79 -40.72 6.55
C GLN A 480 8.65 -41.72 6.80
N ALA A 481 7.75 -41.40 7.72
CA ALA A 481 6.54 -42.18 8.00
C ALA A 481 5.44 -42.03 6.92
N GLY A 482 5.65 -41.18 5.90
CA GLY A 482 4.69 -40.93 4.83
C GLY A 482 3.54 -40.01 5.22
N LEU A 483 3.67 -39.25 6.31
CA LEU A 483 2.66 -38.27 6.73
C LEU A 483 2.81 -36.92 5.99
N LEU A 484 4.06 -36.54 5.71
CA LEU A 484 4.47 -35.28 5.07
C LEU A 484 5.31 -35.52 3.82
N ASP A 485 5.37 -34.52 2.94
CA ASP A 485 6.13 -34.60 1.69
C ASP A 485 7.65 -34.50 1.93
N GLN A 486 8.38 -35.57 1.57
CA GLN A 486 9.83 -35.66 1.78
C GLN A 486 10.63 -34.64 0.98
N GLU A 487 10.21 -34.30 -0.25
CA GLU A 487 10.90 -33.31 -1.06
C GLU A 487 10.72 -31.91 -0.46
N VAL A 488 9.51 -31.58 -0.01
CA VAL A 488 9.24 -30.32 0.69
C VAL A 488 10.12 -30.17 1.93
N VAL A 489 10.24 -31.22 2.74
CA VAL A 489 11.10 -31.20 3.95
C VAL A 489 12.58 -31.00 3.61
N LYS A 490 13.07 -31.58 2.50
CA LYS A 490 14.44 -31.32 2.01
C LYS A 490 14.64 -29.84 1.66
N HIS A 491 13.66 -29.21 1.01
CA HIS A 491 13.73 -27.79 0.68
C HIS A 491 13.64 -26.89 1.92
N LEU A 492 12.82 -27.25 2.92
CA LEU A 492 12.78 -26.57 4.22
C LEU A 492 14.15 -26.63 4.92
N LYS A 493 14.77 -27.80 5.01
CA LYS A 493 16.11 -27.96 5.60
C LYS A 493 17.15 -27.05 4.94
N TYR A 494 17.17 -27.04 3.60
CA TYR A 494 18.06 -26.14 2.87
C TYR A 494 17.81 -24.67 3.20
N PHE A 495 16.54 -24.26 3.27
CA PHE A 495 16.17 -22.89 3.61
C PHE A 495 16.72 -22.48 4.98
N LEU A 496 16.56 -23.34 5.98
CA LEU A 496 17.04 -23.12 7.35
C LEU A 496 18.58 -23.05 7.40
N ASP A 497 19.28 -23.94 6.71
CA ASP A 497 20.74 -23.93 6.62
C ASP A 497 21.29 -22.63 6.01
N LYS A 498 20.60 -22.09 5.00
CA LYS A 498 20.95 -20.82 4.36
C LYS A 498 20.74 -19.62 5.29
N GLN A 499 19.62 -19.59 6.02
CA GLN A 499 19.34 -18.58 7.06
C GLN A 499 20.43 -18.57 8.14
N HIS A 500 20.83 -19.76 8.62
CA HIS A 500 21.84 -19.90 9.66
C HIS A 500 23.24 -19.44 9.21
N LYS A 501 23.58 -19.62 7.93
CA LYS A 501 24.83 -19.12 7.33
C LYS A 501 24.87 -17.60 7.17
N ILE A 502 23.74 -16.98 6.83
CA ILE A 502 23.63 -15.51 6.71
C ILE A 502 23.79 -14.85 8.08
N PHE A 503 23.18 -15.41 9.13
CA PHE A 503 23.25 -14.86 10.49
C PHE A 503 24.66 -14.94 11.11
N ARG A 504 25.46 -15.94 10.74
CA ARG A 504 26.87 -16.05 11.15
C ARG A 504 27.84 -15.17 10.35
N ALA A 505 27.41 -14.62 9.21
CA ALA A 505 28.24 -13.80 8.34
C ALA A 505 28.17 -12.29 8.66
N THR A 506 27.29 -11.87 9.56
CA THR A 506 27.25 -10.52 10.14
C THR A 506 28.05 -10.48 11.44
N PRO A 507 29.23 -9.84 11.49
CA PRO A 507 29.94 -9.61 12.75
C PRO A 507 29.16 -8.62 13.60
N GLU A 508 29.08 -8.90 14.90
CA GLU A 508 28.58 -7.99 15.93
C GLU A 508 29.26 -6.61 15.83
N GLN A 509 28.55 -5.62 15.31
CA GLN A 509 28.81 -4.22 15.65
C GLN A 509 28.00 -3.89 16.91
N ASN A 510 28.51 -4.34 18.05
CA ASN A 510 28.25 -3.76 19.36
C ASN A 510 29.48 -4.07 20.24
N GLY A 511 30.43 -3.14 20.18
CA GLY A 511 31.60 -3.03 21.04
C GLY A 511 32.05 -1.59 21.02
#